data_AF-A0A847VBX3-F1
#
_entry.id   AF-A0A847VBX3-F1
#
_cell.length_a   1.000
_cell.length_b   1.000
_cell.length_c   1.000
_cell.angle_alpha   90.00
_cell.angle_beta   90.00
_cell.angle_gamma   90.00
#
_symmetry.space_group_name_H-M   'P 1'
#
loop_
_entity.id
_entity.type
_entity.pdbx_description
1 polymer ?
#
loop_
_entity_poly.entity_id
_entity_poly.type
_entity_poly.pdbx_seq_one_letter_code
_entity_poly.pdbx_strand_id
1 'polypeptide(L)'
;MREQESRSRAAPALRAGPGGDAEIDYLVGLLTGGEVGDRWKAAQALGRIRDPAGLEALVGALRDEDRHVQTRAIWALGSIGDPRALPHLRRRYGEVDEFQQGLIREAQDRIRERMYRPE
;
A
#
# COMPACT_ATOMS: atom_id res chain seq x y z
N MET A 1 32.24 -13.00 -14.55
CA MET A 1 31.26 -13.69 -13.67
C MET A 1 31.02 -12.84 -12.44
N ARG A 2 29.75 -12.48 -12.26
CA ARG A 2 29.09 -11.96 -11.05
C ARG A 2 29.47 -10.56 -10.58
N GLU A 3 28.86 -9.59 -11.27
CA GLU A 3 28.34 -8.35 -10.69
C GLU A 3 27.63 -8.69 -9.37
N GLN A 4 28.28 -8.37 -8.26
CA GLN A 4 27.67 -8.39 -6.94
C GLN A 4 27.26 -6.94 -6.67
N GLU A 5 26.04 -6.61 -7.08
CA GLU A 5 25.35 -5.36 -6.73
C GLU A 5 24.96 -5.41 -5.25
N SER A 6 25.97 -5.36 -4.37
CA SER A 6 25.84 -5.30 -2.93
C SER A 6 26.31 -3.95 -2.43
N ARG A 7 25.62 -2.88 -2.85
CA ARG A 7 25.70 -1.58 -2.20
C ARG A 7 24.33 -0.95 -2.12
N SER A 8 23.56 -1.42 -1.13
CA SER A 8 22.52 -0.66 -0.45
C SER A 8 23.06 0.73 -0.13
N ARG A 9 22.79 1.69 -1.00
CA ARG A 9 23.02 3.10 -0.76
C ARG A 9 21.69 3.68 -0.36
N ALA A 10 21.65 4.16 0.87
CA ALA A 10 20.63 5.06 1.39
C ALA A 10 20.08 5.94 0.27
N ALA A 11 18.75 5.90 0.10
CA ALA A 11 18.04 6.75 -0.83
C ALA A 11 18.51 8.20 -0.65
N PRO A 12 18.86 8.91 -1.73
CA PRO A 12 19.21 10.32 -1.61
C PRO A 12 17.99 11.04 -1.04
N ALA A 13 18.20 11.85 0.01
CA ALA A 13 17.25 12.84 0.46
C ALA A 13 16.95 13.77 -0.73
N LEU A 14 15.88 13.46 -1.47
CA LEU A 14 15.43 14.27 -2.59
C LEU A 14 14.70 15.48 -2.01
N ARG A 15 15.47 16.57 -1.95
CA ARG A 15 15.06 17.97 -1.98
C ARG A 15 13.60 18.15 -2.41
N ALA A 16 12.78 18.60 -1.46
CA ALA A 16 11.39 19.00 -1.66
C ALA A 16 11.25 20.03 -2.80
N GLY A 17 10.58 19.62 -3.88
CA GLY A 17 9.92 20.46 -4.89
C GLY A 17 8.42 20.14 -4.90
N PRO A 18 7.56 20.98 -5.48
CA PRO A 18 6.12 20.94 -5.23
C PRO A 18 5.49 19.74 -5.96
N GLY A 19 4.86 18.84 -5.21
CA GLY A 19 3.99 17.81 -5.77
C GLY A 19 3.97 16.57 -4.91
N GLY A 20 2.82 16.29 -4.29
CA GLY A 20 2.57 15.02 -3.59
C GLY A 20 2.83 13.79 -4.47
N ASP A 21 2.78 13.97 -5.79
CA ASP A 21 3.08 12.97 -6.81
C ASP A 21 4.49 12.36 -6.67
N ALA A 22 5.51 13.18 -6.37
CA ALA A 22 6.89 12.68 -6.24
C ALA A 22 7.11 11.85 -4.96
N GLU A 23 6.37 12.16 -3.89
CA GLU A 23 6.38 11.37 -2.65
C GLU A 23 5.69 10.02 -2.87
N ILE A 24 4.55 10.01 -3.57
CA ILE A 24 3.83 8.79 -3.91
C ILE A 24 4.69 7.88 -4.79
N ASP A 25 5.30 8.41 -5.85
CA ASP A 25 6.17 7.64 -6.74
C ASP A 25 7.34 6.99 -5.99
N TYR A 26 7.96 7.73 -5.07
CA TYR A 26 9.02 7.21 -4.22
C TYR A 26 8.53 6.05 -3.33
N LEU A 27 7.38 6.22 -2.67
CA LEU A 27 6.78 5.19 -1.81
C LEU A 27 6.36 3.96 -2.62
N VAL A 28 5.84 4.14 -3.84
CA VAL A 28 5.53 3.06 -4.77
C VAL A 28 6.81 2.27 -5.11
N GLY A 29 7.91 2.96 -5.41
CA GLY A 29 9.20 2.32 -5.67
C GLY A 29 9.70 1.50 -4.47
N LEU A 30 9.57 2.03 -3.26
CA LEU A 30 9.90 1.29 -2.02
C LEU A 30 9.01 0.07 -1.82
N LEU A 31 7.72 0.16 -2.16
CA LEU A 31 6.77 -0.93 -2.01
C LEU A 31 7.08 -2.11 -2.93
N THR A 32 7.69 -1.88 -4.10
CA THR A 32 8.00 -2.94 -5.07
C THR A 32 9.43 -3.48 -5.00
N GLY A 33 10.40 -2.65 -4.57
CA GLY A 33 11.83 -3.00 -4.61
C GLY A 33 12.56 -2.90 -3.28
N GLY A 34 11.88 -2.45 -2.22
CA GLY A 34 12.49 -2.30 -0.90
C GLY A 34 12.58 -3.61 -0.11
N GLU A 35 13.41 -3.57 0.93
CA GLU A 35 13.42 -4.58 1.98
C GLU A 35 12.04 -4.67 2.63
N VAL A 36 11.70 -5.82 3.24
CA VAL A 36 10.40 -6.05 3.91
C VAL A 36 10.02 -4.87 4.81
N GLY A 37 11.01 -4.37 5.57
CA GLY A 37 10.88 -3.23 6.48
C GLY A 37 10.44 -1.93 5.81
N ASP A 38 10.90 -1.69 4.58
CA ASP A 38 10.58 -0.49 3.81
C ASP A 38 9.24 -0.65 3.08
N ARG A 39 8.92 -1.86 2.61
CA ARG A 39 7.64 -2.15 1.94
C ARG A 39 6.44 -1.88 2.85
N TRP A 40 6.44 -2.40 4.08
CA TRP A 40 5.28 -2.19 4.95
C TRP A 40 5.16 -0.73 5.44
N LYS A 41 6.29 -0.02 5.60
CA LYS A 41 6.31 1.42 5.90
C LYS A 41 5.78 2.23 4.72
N ALA A 42 6.16 1.88 3.51
CA ALA A 42 5.67 2.51 2.30
C ALA A 42 4.15 2.33 2.15
N ALA A 43 3.65 1.11 2.33
CA ALA A 43 2.21 0.85 2.33
C ALA A 43 1.48 1.69 3.40
N GLN A 44 2.04 1.78 4.61
CA GLN A 44 1.48 2.61 5.68
C GLN A 44 1.47 4.10 5.31
N ALA A 45 2.54 4.62 4.72
CA ALA A 45 2.65 6.01 4.31
C ALA A 45 1.63 6.35 3.22
N LEU A 46 1.50 5.52 2.18
CA LEU A 46 0.50 5.68 1.13
C LEU A 46 -0.94 5.71 1.70
N GLY A 47 -1.23 4.84 2.67
CA GLY A 47 -2.52 4.84 3.37
C GLY A 47 -2.78 6.10 4.19
N ARG A 48 -1.75 6.78 4.72
CA ARG A 48 -1.89 8.06 5.43
C ARG A 48 -2.08 9.24 4.49
N ILE A 49 -1.42 9.20 3.33
CA ILE A 49 -1.59 10.20 2.27
C ILE A 49 -3.03 10.15 1.73
N ARG A 50 -3.64 8.96 1.67
CA ARG A 50 -5.03 8.73 1.21
C ARG A 50 -5.26 9.18 -0.24
N ASP A 51 -4.19 9.26 -1.03
CA ASP A 51 -4.24 9.59 -2.44
C ASP A 51 -4.49 8.33 -3.29
N PRO A 52 -5.51 8.34 -4.18
CA PRO A 52 -5.78 7.24 -5.10
C PRO A 52 -4.64 6.87 -6.07
N ALA A 53 -3.64 7.73 -6.27
CA ALA A 53 -2.48 7.41 -7.12
C ALA A 53 -1.67 6.20 -6.58
N GLY A 54 -1.70 5.95 -5.26
CA GLY A 54 -1.07 4.78 -4.65
C GLY A 54 -1.88 3.48 -4.76
N LEU A 55 -3.10 3.51 -5.32
CA LEU A 55 -4.04 2.38 -5.32
C LEU A 55 -3.45 1.13 -5.98
N GLU A 56 -2.94 1.25 -7.21
CA GLU A 56 -2.46 0.10 -7.99
C GLU A 56 -1.28 -0.60 -7.30
N ALA A 57 -0.35 0.18 -6.74
CA ALA A 57 0.78 -0.36 -6.00
C ALA A 57 0.34 -1.11 -4.74
N LEU A 58 -0.62 -0.56 -3.99
CA LEU A 58 -1.19 -1.21 -2.81
C LEU A 58 -1.98 -2.47 -3.16
N VAL A 59 -2.68 -2.50 -4.30
CA VAL A 59 -3.34 -3.70 -4.82
C VAL A 59 -2.32 -4.79 -5.12
N GLY A 60 -1.15 -4.44 -5.69
CA GLY A 60 -0.03 -5.37 -5.85
C GLY A 60 0.47 -5.93 -4.52
N ALA A 61 0.65 -5.07 -3.52
CA ALA A 61 1.13 -5.43 -2.19
C ALA A 61 0.18 -6.33 -1.38
N LEU A 62 -1.08 -6.50 -1.80
CA LEU A 62 -1.98 -7.52 -1.22
C LEU A 62 -1.47 -8.96 -1.42
N ARG A 63 -0.56 -9.17 -2.37
CA ARG A 63 0.07 -10.45 -2.70
C ARG A 63 1.56 -10.48 -2.37
N ASP A 64 2.05 -9.54 -1.57
CA ASP A 64 3.43 -9.56 -1.09
C ASP A 64 3.73 -10.87 -0.35
N GLU A 65 4.96 -11.35 -0.38
CA GLU A 65 5.38 -12.54 0.37
C GLU A 65 5.27 -12.34 1.89
N ASP A 66 5.42 -11.09 2.35
CA ASP A 66 5.43 -10.75 3.77
C ASP A 66 4.03 -10.37 4.27
N ARG A 67 3.62 -11.01 5.37
CA ARG A 67 2.28 -10.83 5.96
C ARG A 67 2.08 -9.43 6.55
N HIS A 68 3.12 -8.77 7.04
CA HIS A 68 3.01 -7.39 7.53
C HIS A 68 2.77 -6.41 6.38
N VAL A 69 3.45 -6.61 5.25
CA VAL A 69 3.21 -5.81 4.04
C VAL A 69 1.77 -5.97 3.56
N GLN A 70 1.29 -7.21 3.42
CA GLN A 70 -0.11 -7.48 3.03
C GLN A 70 -1.12 -6.81 3.97
N THR A 71 -0.90 -6.92 5.28
CA THR A 71 -1.76 -6.33 6.32
C THR A 71 -1.80 -4.80 6.20
N ARG A 72 -0.65 -4.17 5.95
CA ARG A 72 -0.58 -2.71 5.74
C ARG A 72 -1.21 -2.28 4.43
N ALA A 73 -1.10 -3.08 3.38
CA ALA A 73 -1.77 -2.83 2.11
C ALA A 73 -3.31 -2.84 2.28
N ILE A 74 -3.87 -3.84 2.98
CA ILE A 74 -5.31 -3.91 3.27
C ILE A 74 -5.79 -2.65 4.00
N TRP A 75 -5.09 -2.29 5.08
CA TRP A 75 -5.43 -1.10 5.86
C TRP A 75 -5.34 0.18 5.02
N ALA A 76 -4.28 0.33 4.22
CA ALA A 76 -4.06 1.50 3.39
C ALA A 76 -5.14 1.68 2.32
N LEU A 77 -5.57 0.59 1.66
CA LEU A 77 -6.68 0.62 0.70
C LEU A 77 -8.00 1.09 1.36
N GLY A 78 -8.27 0.62 2.59
CA GLY A 78 -9.41 1.10 3.38
C GLY A 78 -9.30 2.59 3.74
N SER A 79 -8.10 3.07 4.08
CA SER A 79 -7.85 4.47 4.41
C SER A 79 -7.97 5.40 3.20
N ILE A 80 -7.50 4.98 2.02
CA ILE A 80 -7.71 5.71 0.76
C ILE A 80 -9.22 5.83 0.51
N GLY A 81 -9.99 4.76 0.76
CA GLY A 81 -11.44 4.83 0.67
C GLY A 81 -11.95 4.87 -0.78
N ASP A 82 -11.11 4.51 -1.76
CA ASP A 82 -11.48 4.47 -3.17
C ASP A 82 -12.26 3.17 -3.48
N PRO A 83 -13.50 3.27 -4.01
CA PRO A 83 -14.31 2.10 -4.37
C PRO A 83 -13.65 1.12 -5.33
N ARG A 84 -12.67 1.56 -6.14
CA ARG A 84 -11.87 0.71 -7.03
C ARG A 84 -11.09 -0.37 -6.28
N ALA A 85 -10.83 -0.20 -4.98
CA ALA A 85 -10.19 -1.24 -4.15
C ALA A 85 -11.12 -2.44 -3.83
N LEU A 86 -12.45 -2.27 -3.86
CA LEU A 86 -13.41 -3.27 -3.38
C LEU A 86 -13.32 -4.62 -4.11
N PRO A 87 -13.20 -4.70 -5.44
CA PRO A 87 -13.07 -5.98 -6.15
C PRO A 87 -11.81 -6.75 -5.73
N HIS A 88 -10.70 -6.03 -5.48
CA HIS A 88 -9.43 -6.63 -5.08
C HIS A 88 -9.49 -7.16 -3.64
N LEU A 89 -10.06 -6.37 -2.72
CA LEU A 89 -10.29 -6.78 -1.34
C LEU A 89 -11.24 -7.99 -1.25
N ARG A 90 -12.32 -8.01 -2.05
CA ARG A 90 -13.26 -9.14 -2.09
C ARG A 90 -12.60 -10.41 -2.62
N ARG A 91 -11.75 -10.32 -3.64
CA ARG A 91 -10.99 -11.46 -4.14
C ARG A 91 -10.05 -12.00 -3.06
N ARG A 92 -9.32 -11.12 -2.39
CA ARG A 92 -8.34 -11.51 -1.35
C ARG A 92 -9.00 -12.15 -0.13
N TYR A 93 -10.24 -11.76 0.20
CA TYR A 93 -10.99 -12.24 1.37
C TYR A 93 -11.04 -13.78 1.50
N GLY A 94 -11.20 -14.52 0.40
CA GLY A 94 -11.27 -15.99 0.43
C GLY A 94 -9.91 -16.69 0.49
N GLU A 95 -8.81 -15.96 0.30
CA GLU A 95 -7.44 -16.48 0.21
C GLU A 95 -6.61 -16.20 1.47
N VAL A 96 -7.20 -15.56 2.48
CA VAL A 96 -6.53 -15.10 3.70
C VAL A 96 -7.10 -15.72 4.96
N ASP A 97 -6.31 -15.67 6.02
CA ASP A 97 -6.70 -16.07 7.37
C ASP A 97 -7.74 -15.13 8.01
N GLU A 98 -8.31 -15.58 9.13
CA GLU A 98 -9.36 -14.85 9.86
C GLU A 98 -8.95 -13.44 10.30
N PHE A 99 -7.68 -13.24 10.66
CA PHE A 99 -7.17 -11.93 11.08
C PHE A 99 -7.19 -10.94 9.91
N GLN A 100 -6.64 -11.34 8.76
CA GLN A 100 -6.67 -10.52 7.56
C GLN A 100 -8.09 -10.36 7.00
N GLN A 101 -8.97 -11.34 7.15
CA GLN A 101 -10.39 -11.20 6.81
C GLN A 101 -11.08 -10.11 7.62
N GLY A 102 -10.78 -10.01 8.92
CA GLY A 102 -11.27 -8.91 9.78
C GLY A 102 -10.87 -7.54 9.25
N LEU A 103 -9.60 -7.38 8.88
CA LEU A 103 -9.09 -6.13 8.29
C LEU A 103 -9.72 -5.81 6.93
N ILE A 104 -9.96 -6.83 6.09
CA ILE A 104 -10.62 -6.64 4.80
C ILE A 104 -12.06 -6.15 4.99
N ARG A 105 -12.80 -6.71 5.95
CA ARG A 105 -14.17 -6.24 6.27
C ARG A 105 -14.14 -4.77 6.71
N GLU A 106 -13.26 -4.44 7.65
CA GLU A 106 -13.10 -3.06 8.12
C GLU A 106 -12.72 -2.09 6.98
N ALA A 107 -11.80 -2.49 6.10
CA ALA A 107 -11.41 -1.68 4.94
C ALA A 107 -12.59 -1.49 3.96
N GLN A 108 -13.37 -2.54 3.69
CA GLN A 108 -14.55 -2.44 2.84
C GLN A 108 -15.62 -1.53 3.44
N ASP A 109 -15.84 -1.61 4.75
CA ASP A 109 -16.84 -0.78 5.44
C ASP A 109 -16.43 0.69 5.42
N ARG A 110 -15.16 1.00 5.69
CA ARG A 110 -14.62 2.37 5.54
C ARG A 110 -14.79 2.93 4.12
N ILE A 111 -14.52 2.12 3.09
CA ILE A 111 -14.70 2.53 1.69
C ILE A 111 -16.19 2.83 1.41
N ARG A 112 -17.10 1.97 1.88
CA ARG A 112 -18.55 2.19 1.73
C ARG A 112 -19.01 3.43 2.49
N GLU A 113 -18.56 3.61 3.72
CA GLU A 113 -18.89 4.80 4.53
C GLU A 113 -18.49 6.08 3.81
N ARG A 114 -17.28 6.14 3.23
CA ARG A 114 -16.80 7.29 2.47
C ARG A 114 -17.57 7.51 1.17
N MET A 115 -18.04 6.43 0.54
CA MET A 115 -18.91 6.48 -0.64
C MET A 115 -20.29 7.08 -0.32
N TYR A 116 -20.86 6.76 0.84
CA TYR A 116 -22.21 7.19 1.24
C TYR A 116 -22.24 8.46 2.11
N ARG A 117 -21.09 8.91 2.61
CA ARG A 117 -20.90 10.20 3.28
C ARG A 117 -19.78 10.99 2.59
N PRO A 118 -20.03 11.55 1.41
CA PRO A 118 -19.09 12.51 0.82
C PRO A 118 -18.96 13.70 1.77
N GLU A 119 -17.72 14.02 2.15
CA GLU A 119 -17.36 15.21 2.93
C GLU A 119 -17.61 16.50 2.13
#